data_AF-A0A3N5XVB2-F1
#
_entry.id   AF-A0A3N5XVB2-F1
#
_cell.length_a   1.000
_cell.length_b   1.000
_cell.length_c   1.000
_cell.angle_alpha   90.00
_cell.angle_beta   90.00
_cell.angle_gamma   90.00
#
_symmetry.space_group_name_H-M   'P 1'
#
loop_
_entity.id
_entity.type
_entity.pdbx_description
1 polymer ?
#
loop_
_entity_poly.entity_id
_entity_poly.type
_entity_poly.pdbx_seq_one_letter_code
_entity_poly.pdbx_strand_id
1 'polypeptide(L)' 'QQILDALNNARASRGKPVVIIAHTAKGKGVSFMENNVDYHGKAPNKAETEQALKELS' A
#
# COMPACT_ATOMS: atom_id res chain seq x y z
N GLN A 1 -0.57 4.00 14.39
CA GLN A 1 0.28 3.46 15.46
C GLN A 1 0.90 2.09 15.11
N GLN A 2 0.12 1.11 14.61
CA GLN A 2 0.56 -0.27 14.34
C GLN A 2 1.90 -0.44 13.58
N ILE A 3 2.16 0.34 12.53
CA ILE A 3 3.41 0.21 11.74
C ILE A 3 4.64 0.57 12.56
N LEU A 4 4.60 1.72 13.26
CA LEU A 4 5.73 2.19 14.06
C LEU A 4 6.02 1.23 15.21
N ASP A 5 4.98 0.70 15.85
CA ASP A 5 5.13 -0.29 16.92
C ASP A 5 5.74 -1.60 16.40
N ALA A 6 5.24 -2.10 15.26
CA ALA A 6 5.78 -3.32 14.64
C ALA A 6 7.27 -3.14 14.26
N LEU A 7 7.66 -1.96 13.77
CA LEU A 7 9.05 -1.63 13.48
C LEU A 7 9.91 -1.53 14.75
N ASN A 8 9.40 -0.91 15.82
CA ASN A 8 10.10 -0.85 17.10
C ASN A 8 10.31 -2.24 17.70
N ASN A 9 9.29 -3.10 17.65
CA ASN A 9 9.38 -4.49 18.10
C ASN A 9 10.37 -5.30 17.26
N ALA A 10 10.37 -5.13 15.93
CA ALA A 10 11.34 -5.77 15.05
C ALA A 10 12.78 -5.35 15.39
N ARG A 11 13.00 -4.05 15.63
CA ARG A 11 14.31 -3.50 16.04
C ARG A 11 14.76 -3.97 17.41
N ALA A 12 13.84 -4.31 18.31
CA ALA A 12 14.16 -4.85 19.63
C ALA A 12 14.46 -6.36 19.61
N SER A 13 14.03 -7.10 18.57
CA SER A 13 14.27 -8.54 18.48
C SER A 13 15.74 -8.87 18.25
N ARG A 14 16.24 -9.92 18.91
CA ARG A 14 17.63 -10.40 18.83
C ARG A 14 17.64 -11.92 18.65
N GLY A 15 18.68 -12.43 17.99
CA GLY A 15 18.89 -13.87 17.84
C GLY A 15 18.00 -14.58 16.81
N LYS A 16 17.16 -13.85 16.05
CA LYS A 16 16.34 -14.39 14.97
C LYS A 16 15.93 -13.32 13.95
N PRO A 17 15.66 -13.69 12.68
CA PRO A 17 15.03 -12.79 11.72
C PRO A 17 13.60 -12.44 12.15
N VAL A 18 13.12 -11.27 11.70
CA VAL A 18 11.74 -10.80 11.92
C VAL A 18 11.09 -10.52 10.57
N VAL A 19 9.85 -10.97 10.41
CA VAL A 19 8.97 -10.62 9.29
C VAL A 19 7.74 -9.88 9.83
N ILE A 20 7.32 -8.83 9.13
CA ILE A 20 6.09 -8.10 9.41
C ILE A 20 5.11 -8.39 8.27
N ILE A 21 3.99 -9.04 8.59
CA ILE A 21 2.91 -9.28 7.63
C ILE A 21 1.96 -8.09 7.67
N ALA A 22 2.10 -7.19 6.71
CA ALA A 22 1.25 -6.01 6.57
C ALA A 22 0.04 -6.32 5.68
N HIS A 23 -1.16 -6.34 6.27
CA HIS A 23 -2.40 -6.44 5.51
C HIS A 23 -2.71 -5.09 4.84
N THR A 24 -2.76 -5.06 3.52
CA THR A 24 -2.93 -3.84 2.72
C THR A 24 -3.99 -4.03 1.63
N ALA A 25 -4.45 -2.92 1.05
CA ALA A 25 -5.26 -2.94 -0.18
C ALA A 25 -4.38 -2.55 -1.36
N LYS A 26 -4.41 -3.36 -2.43
CA LYS A 26 -3.71 -3.06 -3.67
C LYS A 26 -4.38 -1.86 -4.34
N GLY A 27 -3.63 -0.87 -4.81
CA GLY A 27 -4.20 0.35 -5.40
C GLY A 27 -4.85 1.31 -4.38
N LYS A 28 -4.48 1.20 -3.09
CA LYS A 28 -5.06 2.02 -2.02
C LYS A 28 -4.99 3.52 -2.34
N GLY A 29 -6.11 4.22 -2.14
CA GLY A 29 -6.21 5.67 -2.31
C GLY A 29 -6.73 6.11 -3.68
N VAL A 30 -6.92 5.17 -4.62
CA VAL A 30 -7.57 5.43 -5.92
C VAL A 30 -8.71 4.44 -6.08
N SER A 31 -9.94 4.95 -6.11
CA SER A 31 -11.20 4.22 -6.00
C SER A 31 -11.35 3.10 -7.04
N PHE A 32 -11.00 3.37 -8.30
CA PHE A 32 -11.10 2.40 -9.39
C PHE A 32 -9.93 1.40 -9.44
N MET A 33 -8.84 1.66 -8.70
CA MET A 33 -7.68 0.77 -8.60
C MET A 33 -7.72 -0.11 -7.35
N GLU A 34 -8.45 0.29 -6.30
CA GLU A 34 -8.43 -0.43 -5.02
C GLU A 34 -9.00 -1.85 -5.15
N ASN A 35 -8.21 -2.86 -4.77
CA ASN A 35 -8.53 -4.29 -4.89
C ASN A 35 -8.88 -4.75 -6.32
N ASN A 36 -8.40 -4.03 -7.34
CA ASN A 36 -8.62 -4.38 -8.74
C ASN A 36 -7.36 -5.02 -9.36
N VAL A 37 -7.51 -6.23 -9.94
CA VAL A 37 -6.41 -6.98 -10.54
C VAL A 37 -5.90 -6.36 -11.84
N ASP A 38 -6.76 -5.66 -12.58
CA ASP A 38 -6.43 -5.06 -13.87
C ASP A 38 -5.32 -4.01 -13.74
N TYR A 39 -5.26 -3.33 -12.59
CA TYR A 39 -4.24 -2.33 -12.27
C TYR A 39 -3.00 -2.93 -11.58
N HIS A 40 -2.70 -4.21 -11.83
CA HIS A 40 -1.42 -4.79 -11.37
C HIS A 40 -0.20 -4.15 -12.06
N GLY A 41 -0.28 -3.94 -13.36
CA GLY A 41 0.78 -3.39 -14.20
C GLY A 41 0.26 -2.53 -15.34
N LYS A 42 -1.04 -2.23 -15.36
CA LYS A 42 -1.66 -1.35 -16.35
C LYS A 42 -1.44 0.10 -15.94
N ALA A 43 -0.86 0.88 -16.85
CA ALA A 43 -0.78 2.32 -16.67
C ALA A 43 -2.18 2.96 -16.83
N PRO A 44 -2.56 3.92 -15.97
CA PRO A 44 -3.79 4.68 -16.17
C PRO A 44 -3.69 5.52 -17.45
N ASN A 45 -4.82 5.66 -18.15
CA ASN A 45 -4.94 6.63 -19.23
C ASN A 45 -5.02 8.07 -18.68
N LYS A 46 -5.11 9.06 -19.57
CA LYS A 46 -5.14 10.49 -19.18
C LYS A 46 -6.29 10.82 -18.22
N ALA A 47 -7.51 10.38 -18.52
CA ALA A 47 -8.69 10.66 -17.69
C ALA A 47 -8.60 9.94 -16.33
N GLU A 48 -8.16 8.69 -16.32
CA GLU A 48 -7.92 7.93 -15.09
C GLU A 48 -6.84 8.59 -14.21
N THR A 49 -5.79 9.14 -14.83
CA THR A 49 -4.72 9.86 -14.11
C THR A 49 -5.24 11.13 -13.47
N GLU A 50 -5.99 11.94 -14.22
CA GLU A 50 -6.62 13.16 -13.69
C GLU A 50 -7.58 12.85 -12.54
N GLN A 51 -8.32 11.75 -12.61
CA GLN A 51 -9.18 11.31 -11.53
C GLN A 51 -8.39 10.83 -10.30
N ALA A 52 -7.39 9.97 -10.50
CA ALA A 52 -6.55 9.46 -9.41
C ALA A 52 -5.87 10.60 -8.63
N LEU A 53 -5.37 11.62 -9.33
CA LEU A 53 -4.73 12.77 -8.69
C LEU A 53 -5.71 13.59 -7.84
N LYS A 54 -6.98 13.74 -8.29
CA LYS A 54 -8.03 14.41 -7.51
C LYS A 54 -8.43 13.63 -6.26
N GLU A 55 -8.34 12.30 -6.29
CA GLU A 55 -8.67 11.44 -5.14
C GLU A 55 -7.55 11.39 -4.09
N LEU A 56 -6.30 11.68 -4.49
CA LEU A 56 -5.13 11.68 -3.61
C LEU A 56 -4.84 13.04 -2.92
N SER A 57 -5.36 14.12 -3.47
CA SER A 57 -5.19 15.51 -2.98
C SER A 57 -6.15 15.85 -1.85
#